data_AF-A0A1E5SHS2-F1
#
_entry.id   AF-A0A1E5SHS2-F1
#
_cell.length_a   1.000
_cell.length_b   1.000
_cell.length_c   1.000
_cell.angle_alpha   90.00
_cell.angle_beta   90.00
_cell.angle_gamma   90.00
#
_symmetry.space_group_name_H-M   'P 1'
#
loop_
_entity.id
_entity.type
_entity.pdbx_description
1 polymer ?
#
loop_
_entity_poly.entity_id
_entity_poly.type
_entity_poly.pdbx_seq_one_letter_code
_entity_poly.pdbx_strand_id
1 'polypeptide(L)'
;MHKILDLINSSNTPIKVSLNPEPYAKINNCFYNVEDKISKDKGDIIYGWKLHETVYLQEAERHAIWKSPEGYLLDITPDPNYNTEILFLEEDGDWMFDGSYNGNLKVNNTDNPLIDDLILVDKTITSLWRKGNRISRTHINVPDIALKFINDLESLVSDKKSLNF
;
A
#
# COMPACT_ATOMS: atom_id res chain seq x y z
N MET A 1 2.98 6.16 -15.82
CA MET A 1 1.79 6.04 -14.95
C MET A 1 0.47 5.65 -15.64
N HIS A 2 0.35 5.61 -16.99
CA HIS A 2 -0.98 5.41 -17.61
C HIS A 2 -1.62 4.05 -17.34
N LYS A 3 -0.86 2.94 -17.42
CA LYS A 3 -1.42 1.59 -17.30
C LYS A 3 -2.06 1.31 -15.93
N ILE A 4 -1.45 1.79 -14.84
CA ILE A 4 -2.02 1.60 -13.49
C ILE A 4 -3.30 2.41 -13.29
N LEU A 5 -3.39 3.61 -13.87
CA LEU A 5 -4.60 4.44 -13.81
C LEU A 5 -5.75 3.79 -14.59
N ASP A 6 -5.45 3.21 -15.76
CA ASP A 6 -6.43 2.43 -16.54
C ASP A 6 -6.92 1.20 -15.75
N LEU A 7 -6.04 0.55 -14.98
CA LEU A 7 -6.41 -0.59 -14.12
C LEU A 7 -7.30 -0.17 -12.95
N ILE A 8 -7.02 0.97 -12.32
CA ILE A 8 -7.84 1.51 -11.22
C ILE A 8 -9.21 1.96 -11.77
N ASN A 9 -9.24 2.53 -12.98
CA ASN A 9 -10.44 3.03 -13.64
C ASN A 9 -11.23 4.02 -12.76
N SER A 10 -10.50 4.96 -12.16
CA SER A 10 -11.07 6.03 -11.32
C SER A 10 -11.44 7.26 -12.18
N SER A 11 -12.49 7.95 -11.76
CA SER A 11 -12.91 9.25 -12.27
C SER A 11 -12.14 10.43 -11.68
N ASN A 12 -11.43 10.20 -10.57
CA ASN A 12 -10.54 11.17 -9.94
C ASN A 12 -9.21 11.29 -10.70
N THR A 13 -8.52 12.41 -10.50
CA THR A 13 -7.16 12.63 -11.04
C THR A 13 -6.12 12.57 -9.94
N PRO A 14 -4.94 11.96 -10.17
CA PRO A 14 -3.88 11.97 -9.17
C PRO A 14 -3.41 13.40 -8.84
N ILE A 15 -3.16 13.64 -7.57
CA ILE A 15 -2.70 14.91 -7.02
C ILE A 15 -1.36 14.71 -6.31
N LYS A 16 -0.55 15.78 -6.29
CA LYS A 16 0.65 15.82 -5.44
C LYS A 16 0.25 16.21 -4.02
N VAL A 17 0.70 15.43 -3.05
CA VAL A 17 0.42 15.66 -1.63
C VAL A 17 1.74 15.77 -0.87
N SER A 18 1.87 16.81 -0.05
CA SER A 18 3.07 17.00 0.78
C SER A 18 3.20 15.88 1.81
N LEU A 19 4.41 15.37 1.97
CA LEU A 19 4.75 14.32 2.91
C LEU A 19 5.41 14.94 4.15
N ASN A 20 4.67 15.00 5.25
CA ASN A 20 5.08 15.59 6.51
C ASN A 20 4.83 14.59 7.65
N PRO A 21 5.77 13.65 7.90
CA PRO A 21 5.55 12.60 8.87
C PRO A 21 5.35 13.13 10.28
N GLU A 22 4.40 12.54 11.00
CA GLU A 22 4.24 12.80 12.42
C GLU A 22 5.27 12.01 13.24
N PRO A 23 5.82 12.54 14.35
CA PRO A 23 6.85 11.84 15.14
C PRO A 23 6.41 10.49 15.71
N TYR A 24 5.09 10.28 15.88
CA TYR A 24 4.51 9.03 16.37
C TYR A 24 4.06 8.08 15.26
N ALA A 25 4.04 8.54 14.01
CA ALA A 25 3.57 7.75 12.89
C ALA A 25 4.54 6.61 12.57
N LYS A 26 4.01 5.48 12.13
CA LYS A 26 4.78 4.28 11.83
C LYS A 26 4.76 4.00 10.34
N ILE A 27 5.89 3.51 9.81
CA ILE A 27 6.00 3.00 8.45
C ILE A 27 4.93 1.91 8.23
N ASN A 28 4.31 1.89 7.04
CA ASN A 28 3.30 0.92 6.61
C ASN A 28 2.03 0.86 7.50
N ASN A 29 1.71 1.94 8.21
CA ASN A 29 0.52 2.04 9.08
C ASN A 29 -0.37 3.24 8.75
N CYS A 30 -0.45 3.64 7.48
CA CYS A 30 -1.11 4.87 7.04
C CYS A 30 -2.54 5.05 7.60
N PHE A 31 -3.38 4.01 7.56
CA PHE A 31 -4.73 4.07 8.12
C PHE A 31 -4.73 4.44 9.62
N TYR A 32 -3.92 3.73 10.42
CA TYR A 32 -3.86 3.95 11.86
C TYR A 32 -3.13 5.25 12.23
N ASN A 33 -2.14 5.67 11.45
CA ASN A 33 -1.48 6.96 11.63
C ASN A 33 -2.50 8.10 11.48
N VAL A 34 -3.36 8.03 10.46
CA VAL A 34 -4.39 9.05 10.21
C VAL A 34 -5.49 9.00 11.27
N GLU A 35 -5.92 7.81 11.71
CA GLU A 35 -6.84 7.69 12.86
C GLU A 35 -6.27 8.39 14.12
N ASP A 36 -4.99 8.15 14.42
CA ASP A 36 -4.33 8.77 15.57
C ASP A 36 -4.22 10.29 15.40
N LYS A 37 -3.95 10.77 14.19
CA LYS A 37 -3.93 12.19 13.85
C LYS A 37 -5.30 12.85 14.02
N ILE A 38 -6.37 12.23 13.55
CA ILE A 38 -7.74 12.72 13.72
C ILE A 38 -8.12 12.80 15.20
N SER A 39 -7.70 11.81 16.00
CA SER A 39 -7.98 11.81 17.43
C SER A 39 -7.37 13.02 18.17
N LYS A 40 -6.17 13.45 17.73
CA LYS A 40 -5.39 14.55 18.32
C LYS A 40 -5.81 15.90 17.76
N ASP A 41 -5.89 16.01 16.43
CA ASP A 41 -5.90 17.28 15.71
C ASP A 41 -7.17 17.49 14.87
N LYS A 42 -8.15 16.59 15.00
CA LYS A 42 -9.40 16.58 14.21
C LYS A 42 -9.11 16.40 12.71
N GLY A 43 -10.07 16.74 11.85
CA GLY A 43 -9.99 16.52 10.41
C GLY A 43 -10.52 15.14 10.00
N ASP A 44 -10.20 14.76 8.77
CA ASP A 44 -10.79 13.60 8.11
C ASP A 44 -9.72 12.67 7.53
N ILE A 45 -10.09 11.41 7.35
CA ILE A 45 -9.28 10.42 6.63
C ILE A 45 -9.71 10.41 5.17
N ILE A 46 -8.73 10.49 4.27
CA ILE A 46 -8.95 10.35 2.84
C ILE A 46 -8.28 9.06 2.38
N TYR A 47 -9.09 8.12 1.91
CA TYR A 47 -8.64 6.84 1.39
C TYR A 47 -8.27 6.95 -0.09
N GLY A 48 -7.32 6.14 -0.52
CA GLY A 48 -6.92 6.12 -1.92
C GLY A 48 -5.70 5.25 -2.17
N TRP A 49 -4.92 5.71 -3.14
CA TRP A 49 -3.76 5.02 -3.66
C TRP A 49 -2.56 5.95 -3.64
N LYS A 50 -1.46 5.50 -3.02
CA LYS A 50 -0.14 6.08 -3.27
C LYS A 50 0.41 5.44 -4.54
N LEU A 51 0.72 6.26 -5.53
CA LEU A 51 1.17 5.80 -6.84
C LEU A 51 2.70 5.81 -6.90
N HIS A 52 3.27 4.66 -7.25
CA HIS A 52 4.70 4.45 -7.43
C HIS A 52 4.98 4.02 -8.87
N GLU A 53 6.10 4.49 -9.42
CA GLU A 53 6.55 4.08 -10.74
C GLU A 53 8.05 3.83 -10.76
N THR A 54 8.41 2.68 -11.31
CA THR A 54 9.79 2.32 -11.64
C THR A 54 9.86 1.99 -13.14
N VAL A 55 11.07 1.75 -13.63
CA VAL A 55 11.27 1.27 -15.01
C VAL A 55 10.56 -0.08 -15.24
N TYR A 56 10.40 -0.91 -14.21
CA TYR A 56 9.86 -2.27 -14.34
C TYR A 56 8.36 -2.38 -14.09
N LEU A 57 7.83 -1.54 -13.19
CA LEU A 57 6.54 -1.74 -12.52
C LEU A 57 5.89 -0.39 -12.23
N GLN A 58 4.57 -0.30 -12.43
CA GLN A 58 3.71 0.71 -11.82
C GLN A 58 2.89 0.08 -10.70
N GLU A 59 2.87 0.70 -9.53
CA GLU A 59 2.19 0.20 -8.35
C GLU A 59 1.26 1.26 -7.76
N ALA A 60 0.06 0.82 -7.36
CA ALA A 60 -0.86 1.58 -6.55
C ALA A 60 -0.94 0.90 -5.17
N GLU A 61 -0.35 1.56 -4.19
CA GLU A 61 -0.32 1.11 -2.80
C GLU A 61 -1.58 1.61 -2.08
N ARG A 62 -2.28 0.70 -1.38
CA ARG A 62 -3.42 1.08 -0.55
C ARG A 62 -2.96 2.06 0.52
N HIS A 63 -3.51 3.28 0.51
CA HIS A 63 -3.00 4.36 1.33
C HIS A 63 -4.10 5.23 1.93
N ALA A 64 -3.73 5.97 2.97
CA ALA A 64 -4.57 7.00 3.55
C ALA A 64 -3.73 8.24 3.87
N ILE A 65 -4.32 9.40 3.60
CA ILE A 65 -3.76 10.71 3.95
C ILE A 65 -4.72 11.44 4.89
N TRP A 66 -4.19 12.42 5.62
CA TRP A 66 -4.97 13.23 6.53
C TRP A 66 -5.43 14.52 5.84
N LYS A 67 -6.71 14.87 6.00
CA LYS A 67 -7.26 16.17 5.63
C LYS A 67 -7.47 17.00 6.89
N SER A 68 -6.82 18.15 6.98
CA SER A 68 -6.98 19.06 8.12
C SER A 68 -8.39 19.68 8.16
N PRO A 69 -8.84 20.21 9.31
CA PRO A 69 -10.09 20.95 9.41
C PRO A 69 -10.20 22.14 8.44
N GLU A 70 -9.07 22.74 8.07
CA GLU A 70 -8.96 23.84 7.11
C GLU A 70 -8.94 23.34 5.65
N GLY A 71 -8.92 22.03 5.43
CA GLY A 71 -8.97 21.39 4.12
C GLY A 71 -7.62 21.05 3.49
N TYR A 72 -6.50 21.18 4.22
CA TYR A 72 -5.18 20.81 3.70
C TYR A 72 -5.00 19.30 3.67
N LEU A 73 -4.46 18.78 2.57
CA LEU A 73 -4.13 17.36 2.42
C LEU A 73 -2.66 17.11 2.72
N LEU A 74 -2.37 16.17 3.62
CA LEU A 74 -1.01 15.79 4.03
C LEU A 74 -0.88 14.27 4.18
N ASP A 75 0.19 13.72 3.62
CA ASP A 75 0.63 12.39 4.01
C ASP A 75 1.51 12.51 5.25
N ILE A 76 1.07 11.87 6.34
CA ILE A 76 1.76 11.89 7.64
C ILE A 76 2.49 10.57 7.92
N THR A 77 2.48 9.64 6.97
CA THR A 77 3.14 8.34 7.12
C THR A 77 4.60 8.44 6.71
N PRO A 78 5.57 8.01 7.55
CA PRO A 78 6.98 8.04 7.18
C PRO A 78 7.25 7.21 5.93
N ASP A 79 7.97 7.79 4.97
CA ASP A 79 8.47 7.11 3.78
C ASP A 79 9.96 6.79 3.97
N PRO A 80 10.38 5.52 3.87
CA PRO A 80 11.78 5.13 4.04
C PRO A 80 12.71 5.73 2.98
N ASN A 81 12.18 6.24 1.85
CA ASN A 81 12.97 6.82 0.76
C ASN A 81 13.20 8.34 0.90
N TYR A 82 12.83 8.94 2.05
CA TYR A 82 13.01 10.38 2.33
C TYR A 82 12.34 11.32 1.30
N ASN A 83 11.23 10.87 0.71
CA ASN A 83 10.42 11.70 -0.19
C ASN A 83 9.77 12.86 0.58
N THR A 84 9.62 14.01 -0.08
CA THR A 84 8.93 15.20 0.47
C THR A 84 7.50 15.35 -0.05
N GLU A 85 7.13 14.58 -1.07
CA GLU A 85 5.79 14.53 -1.65
C GLU A 85 5.46 13.13 -2.14
N ILE A 86 4.18 12.82 -2.25
CA ILE A 86 3.66 11.62 -2.88
C ILE A 86 2.74 11.99 -4.05
N LEU A 87 2.60 11.07 -5.01
CA LEU A 87 1.50 11.12 -5.96
C LEU A 87 0.35 10.27 -5.40
N PHE A 88 -0.80 10.89 -5.16
CA PHE A 88 -1.95 10.27 -4.52
C PHE A 88 -3.17 10.33 -5.42
N LEU A 89 -3.89 9.22 -5.54
CA LEU A 89 -5.19 9.16 -6.20
C LEU A 89 -6.25 8.79 -5.16
N GLU A 90 -7.19 9.70 -4.92
CA GLU A 90 -8.31 9.47 -4.01
C GLU A 90 -9.19 8.33 -4.54
N GLU A 91 -9.66 7.47 -3.63
CA GLU A 91 -10.53 6.36 -3.97
C GLU A 91 -11.90 6.85 -4.48
N ASP A 92 -12.48 6.11 -5.42
CA ASP A 92 -13.83 6.39 -5.90
C ASP A 92 -14.86 5.69 -4.99
N GLY A 93 -15.92 6.41 -4.63
CA GLY A 93 -17.05 5.85 -3.88
C GLY A 93 -16.78 5.64 -2.39
N ASP A 94 -17.45 4.63 -1.81
CA ASP A 94 -17.56 4.46 -0.35
C ASP A 94 -16.61 3.40 0.24
N TRP A 95 -15.52 3.07 -0.47
CA TRP A 95 -14.56 2.12 0.08
C TRP A 95 -13.87 2.70 1.31
N MET A 96 -13.83 1.90 2.38
CA MET A 96 -13.18 2.26 3.63
C MET A 96 -12.34 1.08 4.12
N PHE A 97 -11.25 1.38 4.81
CA PHE A 97 -10.47 0.35 5.46
C PHE A 97 -11.25 -0.29 6.62
N ASP A 98 -11.51 -1.60 6.51
CA ASP A 98 -12.27 -2.40 7.49
C ASP A 98 -11.38 -3.32 8.34
N GLY A 99 -10.05 -3.16 8.24
CA GLY A 99 -9.07 -4.04 8.88
C GLY A 99 -8.62 -5.22 8.01
N SER A 100 -9.27 -5.50 6.89
CA SER A 100 -8.85 -6.56 5.97
C SER A 100 -7.54 -6.21 5.24
N TYR A 101 -6.75 -7.25 4.95
CA TYR A 101 -5.51 -7.08 4.18
C TYR A 101 -5.86 -6.94 2.69
N ASN A 102 -5.92 -5.70 2.20
CA ASN A 102 -6.11 -5.41 0.78
C ASN A 102 -4.74 -5.04 0.20
N GLY A 103 -4.14 -5.97 -0.54
CA GLY A 103 -2.84 -5.76 -1.16
C GLY A 103 -2.87 -4.68 -2.25
N ASN A 104 -1.70 -4.41 -2.79
CA ASN A 104 -1.49 -3.36 -3.78
C ASN A 104 -1.90 -3.82 -5.18
N LEU A 105 -2.20 -2.87 -6.07
CA LEU A 105 -2.32 -3.15 -7.49
C LEU A 105 -0.98 -2.92 -8.17
N LYS A 106 -0.57 -3.85 -9.03
CA LYS A 106 0.71 -3.81 -9.72
C LYS A 106 0.51 -4.12 -11.20
N VAL A 107 1.18 -3.37 -12.07
CA VAL A 107 1.19 -3.57 -13.52
C VAL A 107 2.61 -3.63 -14.03
N ASN A 108 2.90 -4.64 -14.86
CA ASN A 108 4.16 -4.76 -15.58
C ASN A 108 4.33 -3.58 -16.55
N ASN A 109 5.35 -2.77 -16.32
CA ASN A 109 5.66 -1.63 -17.19
C ASN A 109 6.56 -2.03 -18.37
N THR A 110 6.93 -3.31 -18.45
CA THR A 110 7.80 -3.91 -19.46
C THR A 110 7.09 -5.10 -20.12
N ASP A 111 7.80 -5.82 -21.00
CA ASP A 111 7.38 -7.11 -21.54
C ASP A 111 8.17 -8.29 -20.91
N ASN A 112 8.76 -8.07 -19.72
CA ASN A 112 9.54 -9.10 -19.03
C ASN A 112 8.61 -10.03 -18.23
N PRO A 113 8.54 -11.34 -18.56
CA PRO A 113 7.67 -12.29 -17.87
C PRO A 113 8.01 -12.48 -16.38
N LEU A 114 9.26 -12.22 -15.96
CA LEU A 114 9.63 -12.31 -14.54
C LEU A 114 8.90 -11.27 -13.68
N ILE A 115 8.54 -10.13 -14.26
CA ILE A 115 7.74 -9.12 -13.55
C ILE A 115 6.29 -9.60 -13.42
N ASP A 116 5.76 -10.32 -14.41
CA ASP A 116 4.42 -10.92 -14.31
C ASP A 116 4.39 -12.01 -13.23
N ASP A 117 5.43 -12.85 -13.16
CA ASP A 117 5.59 -13.86 -12.12
C ASP A 117 5.68 -13.23 -10.73
N LEU A 118 6.44 -12.14 -10.58
CA LEU A 118 6.51 -11.38 -9.32
C LEU A 118 5.13 -10.85 -8.90
N ILE A 119 4.37 -10.27 -9.84
CA ILE A 119 3.02 -9.77 -9.60
C ILE A 119 2.08 -10.92 -9.21
N LEU A 120 2.22 -12.10 -9.82
CA LEU A 120 1.44 -13.29 -9.47
C LEU A 120 1.74 -13.78 -8.05
N VAL A 121 3.02 -13.82 -7.66
CA VAL A 121 3.44 -14.19 -6.29
C VAL A 121 2.85 -13.21 -5.26
N ASP A 122 2.96 -11.90 -5.50
CA ASP A 122 2.41 -10.85 -4.62
C ASP A 122 0.88 -10.97 -4.46
N LYS A 123 0.16 -11.21 -5.57
CA LYS A 123 -1.30 -11.48 -5.55
C LYS A 123 -1.63 -12.74 -4.76
N THR A 124 -0.81 -13.78 -4.90
CA THR A 124 -1.00 -15.05 -4.18
C THR A 124 -0.81 -14.86 -2.68
N ILE A 125 0.27 -14.20 -2.27
CA ILE A 125 0.54 -13.85 -0.86
C ILE A 125 -0.61 -13.01 -0.30
N THR A 126 -1.07 -11.99 -1.02
CA THR A 126 -2.22 -11.17 -0.63
C THR A 126 -3.48 -12.02 -0.44
N SER A 127 -3.76 -12.96 -1.35
CA SER A 127 -4.94 -13.83 -1.25
C SER A 127 -4.91 -14.74 -0.01
N LEU A 128 -3.71 -15.14 0.44
CA LEU A 128 -3.50 -15.93 1.65
C LEU A 128 -3.67 -15.06 2.90
N TRP A 129 -3.10 -13.86 2.93
CA TRP A 129 -3.30 -12.90 4.02
C TRP A 129 -4.78 -12.52 4.21
N ARG A 130 -5.55 -12.44 3.12
CA ARG A 130 -7.02 -12.21 3.15
C ARG A 130 -7.82 -13.33 3.81
N LYS A 131 -7.24 -14.50 4.04
CA LYS A 131 -7.86 -15.56 4.86
C LYS A 131 -7.72 -15.30 6.36
N GLY A 132 -6.91 -14.32 6.73
CA GLY A 132 -6.73 -13.91 8.11
C GLY A 132 -7.81 -12.96 8.61
N ASN A 133 -7.92 -12.90 9.93
CA ASN A 133 -8.73 -11.94 10.65
C ASN A 133 -7.82 -11.05 11.48
N ARG A 134 -7.92 -9.74 11.30
CA ARG A 134 -7.18 -8.78 12.11
C ARG A 134 -7.76 -8.75 13.52
N ILE A 135 -6.91 -9.02 14.51
CA ILE A 135 -7.30 -9.03 15.94
C ILE A 135 -6.79 -7.80 16.69
N SER A 136 -5.78 -7.11 16.14
CA SER A 136 -5.33 -5.81 16.62
C SER A 136 -4.64 -5.03 15.50
N ARG A 137 -4.28 -3.76 15.75
CA ARG A 137 -3.54 -2.94 14.79
C ARG A 137 -2.24 -3.60 14.29
N THR A 138 -1.63 -4.46 15.11
CA THR A 138 -0.33 -5.10 14.82
C THR A 138 -0.40 -6.61 14.63
N HIS A 139 -1.58 -7.24 14.78
CA HIS A 139 -1.71 -8.70 14.72
C HIS A 139 -2.87 -9.12 13.82
N ILE A 140 -2.56 -10.04 12.91
CA ILE A 140 -3.52 -10.75 12.07
C ILE A 140 -3.40 -12.23 12.41
N ASN A 141 -4.53 -12.87 12.71
CA ASN A 141 -4.59 -14.31 12.85
C ASN A 141 -4.87 -14.92 11.47
N VAL A 142 -4.01 -15.82 11.00
CA VAL A 142 -4.11 -16.48 9.68
C VAL A 142 -4.04 -17.99 9.91
N PRO A 143 -4.74 -18.83 9.12
CA PRO A 143 -4.58 -20.28 9.22
C PRO A 143 -3.10 -20.71 9.08
N ASP A 144 -2.62 -21.63 9.92
CA ASP A 144 -1.22 -22.08 9.94
C ASP A 144 -0.70 -22.51 8.56
N ILE A 145 -1.55 -23.19 7.78
CA ILE A 145 -1.22 -23.63 6.42
C ILE A 145 -0.99 -22.43 5.49
N ALA A 146 -1.80 -21.38 5.59
CA ALA A 146 -1.63 -20.17 4.80
C ALA A 146 -0.38 -19.40 5.24
N LEU A 147 -0.10 -19.33 6.55
CA LEU A 147 1.14 -18.74 7.06
C LEU A 147 2.39 -19.47 6.53
N LYS A 148 2.36 -20.81 6.49
CA LYS A 148 3.45 -21.60 5.89
C LYS A 148 3.67 -21.24 4.42
N PHE A 149 2.61 -21.20 3.62
CA PHE A 149 2.71 -20.82 2.22
C PHE A 149 3.17 -19.37 2.01
N ILE A 150 2.71 -18.44 2.84
CA ILE A 150 3.19 -17.05 2.81
C ILE A 150 4.70 -17.02 3.02
N ASN A 151 5.20 -17.66 4.07
CA ASN A 151 6.64 -17.69 4.37
C ASN A 151 7.45 -18.34 3.24
N ASP A 152 6.96 -19.46 2.69
CA ASP A 152 7.60 -20.14 1.57
C ASP A 152 7.68 -19.22 0.34
N LEU A 153 6.59 -18.51 0.01
CA LEU A 153 6.54 -17.60 -1.14
C LEU A 153 7.38 -16.32 -0.94
N GLU A 154 7.34 -15.73 0.25
CA GLU A 154 8.17 -14.57 0.60
C GLU A 154 9.66 -14.90 0.52
N SER A 155 10.05 -16.12 0.92
CA SER A 155 11.44 -16.59 0.80
C SER A 155 11.96 -16.59 -0.64
N LEU A 156 11.09 -16.85 -1.63
CA LEU A 156 11.46 -16.83 -3.05
C LEU A 156 11.84 -15.42 -3.54
N VAL A 157 11.27 -14.40 -2.92
CA VAL A 157 11.49 -12.99 -3.25
C VAL A 157 12.66 -12.40 -2.47
N SER A 158 12.92 -12.88 -1.24
CA SER A 158 14.00 -12.40 -0.38
C SER A 158 15.35 -13.10 -0.59
N ASP A 159 15.38 -14.30 -1.20
CA ASP A 159 16.61 -15.08 -1.35
C ASP A 159 17.53 -14.52 -2.46
N LYS A 160 18.61 -13.83 -2.06
CA LYS A 160 19.83 -13.75 -2.87
C LYS A 160 20.56 -15.08 -2.79
N LYS A 161 20.28 -16.01 -3.72
CA LYS A 161 21.17 -17.16 -3.93
C LYS A 161 22.19 -16.85 -5.02
N SER A 162 23.44 -16.65 -4.61
CA SER A 162 24.59 -16.86 -5.48
C SER A 162 24.74 -18.37 -5.71
N LEU A 163 24.48 -18.84 -6.93
CA LEU A 163 24.94 -20.15 -7.37
C LEU A 163 26.37 -19.99 -7.90
N ASN A 164 27.34 -20.54 -7.17
CA ASN A 164 28.66 -20.83 -7.74
C ASN A 164 28.55 -22.17 -8.46
N PHE A 165 28.78 -22.17 -9.78
CA PHE A 165 29.05 -23.38 -10.56
C PHE A 165 30.47 -23.87 -10.30
#